data_AF-A0A515EJV6-F1
#
_entry.id   AF-A0A515EJV6-F1
#
_cell.length_a   1.000
_cell.length_b   1.000
_cell.length_c   1.000
_cell.angle_alpha   90.00
_cell.angle_beta   90.00
_cell.angle_gamma   90.00
#
_symmetry.space_group_name_H-M   'P 1'
#
loop_
_entity.id
_entity.type
_entity.pdbx_description
1 polymer ?
#
loop_
_entity_poly.entity_id
_entity_poly.type
_entity_poly.pdbx_seq_one_letter_code
_entity_poly.pdbx_strand_id
1 'polypeptide(L)'
;MRFHGFTLSDVEITVGETGYDLHNNFNFSGLAYDVANQTLILRWQRCIGDWVPVNTPHNLEIQMRGVSHLSAKSRDLKKPFTEDDCLGTVLVVAADKTSEESYGAIERVDEDMHVIFEFMSGFAVRVQAEEATCVVA
;
A
#
# COMPACT_ATOMS: atom_id res chain seq x y z
N MET A 1 -13.08 3.78 -3.03
CA MET A 1 -11.88 4.63 -3.16
C MET A 1 -11.51 4.82 -4.62
N ARG A 2 -11.35 6.06 -5.10
CA ARG A 2 -10.90 6.36 -6.48
C ARG A 2 -9.38 6.52 -6.55
N PHE A 3 -8.70 5.78 -7.41
CA PHE A 3 -7.27 5.97 -7.69
C PHE A 3 -7.06 6.98 -8.81
N HIS A 4 -6.21 7.98 -8.58
CA HIS A 4 -5.94 9.06 -9.54
C HIS A 4 -4.56 8.91 -10.16
N GLY A 5 -4.53 8.51 -11.44
CA GLY A 5 -3.30 8.41 -12.21
C GLY A 5 -2.45 7.17 -11.92
N PHE A 6 -2.99 6.20 -11.17
CA PHE A 6 -2.32 4.93 -10.92
C PHE A 6 -3.31 3.77 -10.70
N THR A 7 -2.82 2.54 -10.79
CA THR A 7 -3.52 1.31 -10.40
C THR A 7 -2.68 0.50 -9.41
N LEU A 8 -3.33 -0.38 -8.64
CA LEU A 8 -2.68 -1.31 -7.72
C LEU A 8 -2.98 -2.75 -8.13
N SER A 9 -1.96 -3.58 -8.16
CA SER A 9 -2.07 -5.01 -8.45
C SER A 9 -1.12 -5.80 -7.56
N ASP A 10 -1.67 -6.43 -6.53
CA ASP A 10 -0.91 -7.20 -5.54
C ASP A 10 0.24 -6.36 -4.94
N VAL A 11 1.49 -6.57 -5.35
CA VAL A 11 2.64 -5.78 -4.86
C VAL A 11 3.11 -4.70 -5.84
N GLU A 12 2.45 -4.54 -6.99
CA GLU A 12 2.82 -3.56 -8.01
C GLU A 12 1.90 -2.34 -7.98
N ILE A 13 2.51 -1.16 -8.13
CA ILE A 13 1.81 0.08 -8.45
C ILE A 13 2.19 0.55 -9.85
N THR A 14 1.20 0.84 -10.68
CA THR A 14 1.44 1.29 -12.06
C THR A 14 1.01 2.75 -12.22
N VAL A 15 1.95 3.61 -12.62
CA VAL A 15 1.73 5.04 -12.88
C VAL A 15 1.99 5.31 -14.36
N GLY A 16 0.97 5.74 -15.11
CA GLY A 16 1.05 5.80 -16.57
C GLY A 16 1.30 4.42 -17.16
N GLU A 17 2.43 4.24 -17.86
CA GLU A 17 2.85 2.95 -18.45
C GLU A 17 3.94 2.24 -17.63
N THR A 18 4.34 2.79 -16.47
CA THR A 18 5.44 2.25 -15.66
C THR A 18 4.91 1.54 -14.42
N GLY A 19 5.22 0.24 -14.30
CA GLY A 19 5.00 -0.56 -13.10
C GLY A 19 6.17 -0.45 -12.13
N TYR A 20 5.86 -0.35 -10.85
CA TYR A 20 6.82 -0.33 -9.74
C TYR A 20 6.50 -1.46 -8.76
N ASP A 21 7.39 -2.44 -8.72
CA ASP A 21 7.32 -3.56 -7.77
C ASP A 21 7.72 -3.09 -6.36
N LEU A 22 6.72 -2.90 -5.49
CA LEU A 22 6.91 -2.43 -4.11
C LEU A 22 7.47 -3.51 -3.17
N HIS A 23 7.46 -4.78 -3.57
CA HIS A 23 8.00 -5.88 -2.77
C HIS A 23 9.51 -6.00 -2.96
N ASN A 24 9.98 -6.01 -4.22
CA ASN A 24 11.38 -6.28 -4.52
C ASN A 24 12.25 -5.03 -4.59
N ASN A 25 11.68 -3.89 -4.98
CA ASN A 25 12.48 -2.70 -5.31
C ASN A 25 12.40 -1.58 -4.28
N PHE A 26 11.50 -1.70 -3.29
CA PHE A 26 11.30 -0.68 -2.27
C PHE A 26 11.14 -1.28 -0.87
N ASN A 27 11.61 -0.54 0.12
CA ASN A 27 11.33 -0.77 1.53
C ASN A 27 10.27 0.22 2.01
N PHE A 28 9.24 -0.27 2.67
CA PHE A 28 8.28 0.58 3.36
C PHE A 28 8.97 1.33 4.51
N SER A 29 8.86 2.65 4.49
CA SER A 29 9.53 3.54 5.44
C SER A 29 8.58 4.09 6.51
N GLY A 30 7.27 3.96 6.30
CA GLY A 30 6.29 4.25 7.34
C GLY A 30 4.98 4.83 6.83
N LEU A 31 4.13 5.15 7.80
CA LEU A 31 2.84 5.79 7.60
C LEU A 31 2.70 7.04 8.47
N ALA A 32 1.92 8.00 7.99
CA ALA A 32 1.51 9.17 8.77
C ALA A 32 0.02 9.44 8.54
N TYR A 33 -0.73 9.63 9.63
CA TYR A 33 -2.13 10.01 9.57
C TYR A 33 -2.33 11.43 10.10
N ASP A 34 -2.88 12.30 9.25
CA ASP A 34 -3.30 13.65 9.61
C ASP A 34 -4.79 13.62 9.96
N VAL A 35 -5.09 13.77 11.24
CA VAL A 35 -6.46 13.77 11.76
C VAL A 35 -7.27 14.98 11.29
N ALA A 36 -6.63 16.15 11.16
CA ALA A 36 -7.32 17.38 10.78
C ALA A 36 -7.79 17.32 9.32
N ASN A 37 -6.96 16.71 8.46
CA ASN A 37 -7.23 16.59 7.03
C ASN A 37 -7.74 15.21 6.61
N GLN A 38 -7.96 14.29 7.55
CA GLN A 38 -8.39 12.89 7.30
C GLN A 38 -7.56 12.24 6.18
N THR A 39 -6.25 12.40 6.27
CA THR A 39 -5.32 12.03 5.21
C THR A 39 -4.31 11.02 5.73
N LEU A 40 -4.22 9.87 5.06
CA LEU A 40 -3.20 8.85 5.30
C LEU A 40 -2.14 8.92 4.20
N ILE A 41 -0.86 8.92 4.60
CA ILE A 41 0.27 8.81 3.67
C ILE A 41 1.04 7.55 4.01
N LEU A 42 1.26 6.70 3.00
CA LEU A 42 2.14 5.53 3.04
C LEU A 42 3.38 5.81 2.20
N ARG A 43 4.56 5.43 2.70
CA ARG A 43 5.85 5.79 2.09
C ARG A 43 6.76 4.60 1.85
N TRP A 44 7.41 4.60 0.70
CA TRP A 44 8.40 3.62 0.29
C TRP A 44 9.70 4.31 -0.15
N GLN A 45 10.82 3.67 0.15
CA GLN A 45 12.16 4.10 -0.23
C GLN A 45 12.81 3.02 -1.07
N ARG A 46 13.52 3.43 -2.13
CA ARG A 46 14.23 2.51 -3.03
C ARG A 46 15.23 1.65 -2.28
N CYS A 47 15.24 0.35 -2.57
CA CYS A 47 16.25 -0.57 -2.09
C CYS A 47 17.63 -0.29 -2.70
N ILE A 48 18.70 -0.60 -1.96
CA ILE A 48 20.10 -0.42 -2.41
C ILE A 48 20.69 -1.65 -3.10
N GLY A 49 19.87 -2.66 -3.40
CA GLY A 49 20.32 -3.91 -4.00
C GLY A 49 20.68 -3.77 -5.48
N ASP A 50 21.69 -4.53 -5.92
CA ASP A 50 22.14 -4.54 -7.33
C ASP A 50 21.05 -5.05 -8.30
N TRP A 51 20.03 -5.74 -7.80
CA TRP A 51 18.87 -6.20 -8.58
C TRP A 51 17.88 -5.07 -8.91
N VAL A 52 17.93 -3.95 -8.18
CA VAL A 52 16.98 -2.85 -8.35
C VAL A 52 17.31 -2.08 -9.64
N PRO A 53 16.38 -1.92 -10.58
CA PRO A 53 16.63 -1.18 -11.81
C PRO A 53 17.21 0.20 -11.56
N VAL A 54 18.20 0.61 -12.37
CA VAL A 54 18.89 1.90 -12.20
C VAL A 54 17.93 3.08 -12.22
N ASN A 55 16.87 2.98 -13.03
CA ASN A 55 15.85 4.02 -13.21
C ASN A 55 14.71 3.95 -12.18
N THR A 56 14.77 3.06 -11.18
CA THR A 56 13.78 3.05 -10.09
C THR A 56 13.86 4.40 -9.33
N PRO A 57 12.74 5.09 -9.09
CA PRO A 57 12.70 6.34 -8.35
C PRO A 57 13.18 6.13 -6.91
N HIS A 58 13.66 7.18 -6.24
CA HIS A 58 14.19 7.08 -4.89
C HIS A 58 13.08 6.87 -3.86
N ASN A 59 11.90 7.44 -4.09
CA ASN A 59 10.78 7.37 -3.18
C ASN A 59 9.47 7.17 -3.95
N LEU A 60 8.52 6.56 -3.25
CA LEU A 60 7.15 6.42 -3.70
C LEU A 60 6.21 6.69 -2.52
N GLU A 61 5.20 7.53 -2.74
CA GLU A 61 4.18 7.84 -1.72
C GLU A 61 2.78 7.60 -2.27
N ILE A 62 1.94 6.91 -1.49
CA ILE A 62 0.49 6.85 -1.71
C ILE A 62 -0.18 7.75 -0.68
N GLN A 63 -0.88 8.77 -1.14
CA GLN A 63 -1.67 9.66 -0.32
C GLN A 63 -3.16 9.39 -0.52
N MET A 64 -3.85 9.05 0.57
CA MET A 64 -5.29 8.80 0.62
C MET A 64 -6.00 9.91 1.39
N ARG A 65 -7.03 10.51 0.79
CA ARG A 65 -7.79 11.65 1.35
C ARG A 65 -9.25 11.27 1.58
N GLY A 66 -9.86 11.89 2.58
CA GLY A 66 -11.22 11.54 3.01
C GLY A 66 -11.26 10.13 3.60
N VAL A 67 -10.30 9.82 4.48
CA VAL A 67 -10.21 8.50 5.13
C VAL A 67 -11.42 8.30 6.06
N SER A 68 -12.28 7.34 5.72
CA SER A 68 -13.44 6.97 6.53
C SER A 68 -13.19 5.76 7.42
N HIS A 69 -12.20 4.93 7.09
CA HIS A 69 -11.77 3.80 7.89
C HIS A 69 -10.24 3.72 7.94
N LEU A 70 -9.67 3.54 9.13
CA LEU A 70 -8.27 3.22 9.34
C LEU A 70 -8.11 2.26 10.50
N SER A 71 -7.49 1.11 10.26
CA SER A 71 -7.17 0.14 11.30
C SER A 71 -5.87 -0.59 10.98
N ALA A 72 -5.17 -1.08 11.99
CA ALA A 72 -3.97 -1.89 11.82
C ALA A 72 -4.11 -3.24 12.53
N LYS A 73 -3.62 -4.30 11.88
CA LYS A 73 -3.42 -5.63 12.45
C LYS A 73 -1.98 -5.74 12.94
N SER A 74 -1.77 -6.28 14.14
CA SER A 74 -0.43 -6.51 14.68
C SER A 74 0.35 -7.51 13.83
N ARG A 75 1.66 -7.33 13.76
CA ARG A 75 2.59 -8.32 13.18
C ARG A 75 2.47 -9.71 13.82
N ASP A 76 2.94 -10.73 13.10
CA ASP A 76 3.29 -12.03 13.68
C ASP A 76 4.61 -11.91 14.45
N LEU A 77 4.58 -12.29 15.73
CA LEU A 77 5.75 -12.28 16.62
C LEU A 77 6.80 -13.33 16.25
N LYS A 78 6.45 -14.32 15.41
CA LYS A 78 7.39 -15.35 14.93
C LYS A 78 8.22 -14.89 13.74
N LYS A 79 7.79 -13.83 13.04
CA LYS A 79 8.52 -13.26 11.90
C LYS A 79 9.67 -12.39 12.41
N PRO A 80 10.79 -12.24 11.68
CA PRO A 80 11.84 -11.29 12.02
C PRO A 80 11.39 -9.83 11.73
N PHE A 81 12.01 -8.84 12.37
CA PHE A 81 11.73 -7.42 12.12
C PHE A 81 12.13 -6.95 10.72
N THR A 82 13.00 -7.70 10.03
CA THR A 82 13.39 -7.46 8.64
C THR A 82 12.26 -7.70 7.63
N GLU A 83 11.09 -8.16 8.08
CA GLU A 83 9.91 -8.34 7.24
C GLU A 83 8.87 -7.22 7.45
N ASP A 84 9.14 -6.27 8.35
CA ASP A 84 8.19 -5.20 8.68
C ASP A 84 8.14 -4.13 7.58
N ASP A 85 9.21 -3.98 6.81
CA ASP A 85 9.33 -3.04 5.69
C ASP A 85 9.08 -3.67 4.32
N CYS A 86 8.91 -5.00 4.24
CA CYS A 86 8.64 -5.70 2.99
C CYS A 86 7.14 -5.90 2.79
N LEU A 87 6.57 -5.26 1.76
CA LEU A 87 5.16 -5.42 1.40
C LEU A 87 4.91 -6.84 0.89
N GLY A 88 4.02 -7.59 1.52
CA GLY A 88 3.68 -8.95 1.10
C GLY A 88 2.61 -8.97 -0.01
N THR A 89 1.55 -8.18 0.16
CA THR A 89 0.43 -8.12 -0.79
C THR A 89 -0.45 -6.88 -0.55
N VAL A 90 -1.19 -6.47 -1.59
CA VAL A 90 -2.30 -5.52 -1.48
C VAL A 90 -3.59 -6.20 -1.87
N LEU A 91 -4.56 -6.13 -0.96
CA LEU A 91 -5.85 -6.80 -1.06
C LEU A 91 -6.99 -5.79 -1.08
N VAL A 92 -8.10 -6.15 -1.71
CA VAL A 92 -9.36 -5.43 -1.61
C VAL A 92 -10.45 -6.34 -1.06
N VAL A 93 -11.16 -5.83 -0.05
CA VAL A 93 -12.14 -6.57 0.73
C VAL A 93 -13.36 -5.71 1.03
N ALA A 94 -14.55 -6.30 1.12
CA ALA A 94 -15.71 -5.57 1.62
C ALA A 94 -15.55 -5.19 3.10
N ALA A 95 -16.22 -4.12 3.54
CA ALA A 95 -16.10 -3.58 4.90
C ALA A 95 -16.29 -4.62 6.02
N ASP A 96 -17.17 -5.60 5.84
CA ASP A 96 -17.50 -6.65 6.81
C ASP A 96 -16.63 -7.91 6.68
N LYS A 97 -15.72 -7.95 5.71
CA LYS A 97 -14.89 -9.11 5.39
C LYS A 97 -13.47 -9.01 5.94
N THR A 98 -12.84 -10.18 6.06
CA THR A 98 -11.45 -10.33 6.48
C THR A 98 -10.52 -10.44 5.27
N SER A 99 -9.20 -10.36 5.49
CA SER A 99 -8.20 -10.54 4.43
C SER A 99 -8.22 -11.93 3.78
N GLU A 100 -8.74 -12.95 4.46
CA GLU A 100 -8.87 -14.32 3.93
C GLU A 100 -9.93 -14.44 2.82
N GLU A 101 -10.77 -13.40 2.64
CA GLU A 101 -11.88 -13.36 1.70
C GLU A 101 -11.66 -12.31 0.59
N SER A 102 -10.41 -11.95 0.30
CA SER A 102 -10.06 -10.85 -0.62
C SER A 102 -10.14 -11.18 -2.11
N TYR A 103 -10.32 -10.13 -2.91
CA TYR A 103 -10.29 -10.16 -4.38
C TYR A 103 -8.90 -9.71 -4.92
N GLY A 104 -8.51 -10.23 -6.10
CA GLY A 104 -7.25 -9.87 -6.80
C GLY A 104 -7.27 -8.50 -7.50
N ALA A 105 -6.27 -8.22 -8.36
CA ALA A 105 -5.92 -6.92 -8.99
C ALA A 105 -7.06 -5.89 -9.18
N ILE A 106 -6.82 -4.63 -8.78
CA ILE A 106 -7.87 -3.63 -8.61
C ILE A 106 -7.58 -2.32 -9.37
N GLU A 107 -8.37 -2.05 -10.40
CA GLU A 107 -8.40 -0.73 -11.06
C GLU A 107 -9.29 0.27 -10.31
N ARG A 108 -10.31 -0.21 -9.58
CA ARG A 108 -11.23 0.60 -8.79
C ARG A 108 -11.76 -0.17 -7.58
N VAL A 109 -11.79 0.51 -6.44
CA VAL A 109 -12.39 0.01 -5.20
C VAL A 109 -13.77 0.65 -5.08
N ASP A 110 -14.83 -0.15 -5.06
CA ASP A 110 -16.19 0.33 -4.80
C ASP A 110 -16.28 1.08 -3.46
N GLU A 111 -17.34 1.87 -3.26
CA GLU A 111 -17.44 2.78 -2.10
C GLU A 111 -17.42 2.03 -0.75
N ASP A 112 -17.89 0.80 -0.72
CA ASP A 112 -17.98 -0.10 0.43
C ASP A 112 -16.76 -1.03 0.61
N MET A 113 -15.79 -0.94 -0.30
CA MET A 113 -14.60 -1.77 -0.31
C MET A 113 -13.41 -1.06 0.35
N HIS A 114 -12.61 -1.82 1.10
CA HIS A 114 -11.42 -1.38 1.80
C HIS A 114 -10.18 -1.94 1.09
N VAL A 115 -9.07 -1.21 1.17
CA VAL A 115 -7.74 -1.65 0.74
C VAL A 115 -6.96 -2.11 1.97
N ILE A 116 -6.26 -3.24 1.86
CA ILE A 116 -5.35 -3.75 2.90
C ILE A 116 -3.94 -3.85 2.30
N PHE A 117 -2.98 -3.19 2.94
CA PHE A 117 -1.55 -3.38 2.70
C PHE A 117 -1.03 -4.34 3.76
N GLU A 118 -0.75 -5.59 3.39
CA GLU A 118 -0.20 -6.61 4.29
C GLU A 118 1.29 -6.81 4.02
N PHE A 119 2.09 -6.79 5.08
CA PHE A 119 3.54 -6.94 5.05
C PHE A 119 3.94 -8.39 5.30
N MET A 120 5.16 -8.77 4.91
CA MET A 120 5.68 -10.14 5.10
C MET A 120 5.77 -10.55 6.58
N SER A 121 5.81 -9.57 7.47
CA SER A 121 5.71 -9.73 8.92
C SER A 121 4.30 -10.10 9.42
N GLY A 122 3.27 -10.03 8.56
CA GLY A 122 1.86 -10.16 8.93
C GLY A 122 1.24 -8.89 9.53
N PHE A 123 2.02 -7.82 9.70
CA PHE A 123 1.47 -6.49 9.97
C PHE A 123 0.59 -6.08 8.78
N ALA A 124 -0.55 -5.44 9.04
CA ALA A 124 -1.39 -4.96 7.95
C ALA A 124 -2.05 -3.63 8.28
N VAL A 125 -2.14 -2.75 7.28
CA VAL A 125 -2.88 -1.49 7.35
C VAL A 125 -4.10 -1.61 6.46
N ARG A 126 -5.29 -1.49 7.06
CA ARG A 126 -6.57 -1.49 6.36
C ARG A 126 -7.14 -0.08 6.32
N VAL A 127 -7.55 0.35 5.13
CA VAL A 127 -8.01 1.72 4.87
C VAL A 127 -9.19 1.75 3.90
N GLN A 128 -10.13 2.65 4.17
CA GLN A 128 -11.09 3.15 3.19
C GLN A 128 -10.92 4.66 3.13
N ALA A 129 -10.90 5.20 1.91
CA ALA A 129 -10.88 6.63 1.68
C ALA A 129 -11.69 6.99 0.42
N GLU A 130 -12.03 8.27 0.27
CA GLU A 130 -12.68 8.78 -0.92
C GLU A 130 -11.79 8.62 -2.16
N GLU A 131 -10.54 9.07 -2.05
CA GLU A 131 -9.59 9.10 -3.15
C GLU A 131 -8.14 8.82 -2.71
N ALA A 132 -7.33 8.41 -3.68
CA ALA A 132 -5.91 8.20 -3.52
C ALA A 132 -5.12 8.74 -4.71
N THR A 133 -3.93 9.27 -4.42
CA THR A 133 -2.94 9.74 -5.40
C THR A 133 -1.60 9.07 -5.14
N CYS A 134 -0.78 8.91 -6.18
CA CYS A 134 0.57 8.38 -6.10
C CYS A 134 1.57 9.43 -6.57
N VAL A 135 2.66 9.59 -5.81
CA VAL A 135 3.80 10.43 -6.17
C VAL A 135 5.04 9.55 -6.25
N VAL A 136 5.73 9.61 -7.39
CA VAL A 136 7.03 8.96 -7.62
C VAL A 136 8.10 10.04 -7.75
N ALA A 137 9.21 9.91 -7.01
CA ALA A 137 10.25 10.94 -6.92
C ALA A 137 11.67 10.35 -6.84
#